data_AF-A0A2H0BAR2-F1
#
_entry.id   AF-A0A2H0BAR2-F1
#
_cell.length_a   1.000
_cell.length_b   1.000
_cell.length_c   1.000
_cell.angle_alpha   90.00
_cell.angle_beta   90.00
_cell.angle_gamma   90.00
#
_symmetry.space_group_name_H-M   'P 1'
#
loop_
_entity.id
_entity.type
_entity.pdbx_description
1 polymer ?
#
loop_
_entity_poly.entity_id
_entity_poly.type
_entity_poly.pdbx_seq_one_letter_code
_entity_poly.pdbx_strand_id
1 'polypeptide(L)'
;MIAGANTDTYSLSSAQLTDAGNYTCVVTNAYGYDVSDSIALIVNPVPIVSVVGTNITCNGLCDGTATLTVTGGTAPYSYMWSNAAIGNPI
;
A
#
# COMPACT_ATOMS: atom_id res chain seq x y z
N MET A 1 -13.97 -20.22 -7.39
CA MET A 1 -14.93 -20.40 -8.49
C MET A 1 -15.84 -19.19 -8.54
N ILE A 2 -15.85 -18.41 -9.63
CA ILE A 2 -16.86 -17.37 -9.81
C ILE A 2 -17.98 -18.03 -10.61
N ALA A 3 -19.10 -18.35 -9.96
CA ALA A 3 -20.23 -18.94 -10.65
C ALA A 3 -20.79 -17.95 -11.69
N GLY A 4 -20.85 -18.35 -12.96
CA GLY A 4 -21.43 -17.55 -14.05
C GLY A 4 -20.48 -16.70 -14.87
N ALA A 5 -19.15 -16.88 -14.77
CA ALA A 5 -18.20 -16.18 -15.64
C ALA A 5 -18.34 -16.65 -17.10
N ASN A 6 -18.68 -15.73 -18.00
CA ASN A 6 -18.83 -15.90 -19.44
C ASN A 6 -17.86 -15.02 -20.25
N THR A 7 -16.83 -14.48 -19.58
CA THR A 7 -15.74 -13.67 -20.15
C THR A 7 -14.42 -14.02 -19.46
N ASP A 8 -13.30 -13.91 -20.19
CA ASP A 8 -11.96 -14.31 -19.74
C ASP A 8 -11.29 -13.30 -18.79
N THR A 9 -12.06 -12.36 -18.22
CA THR A 9 -11.52 -11.23 -17.45
C THR A 9 -12.22 -11.08 -16.10
N TYR A 10 -11.43 -11.06 -15.02
CA TYR A 10 -11.87 -10.63 -13.70
C TYR A 10 -11.36 -9.21 -13.43
N SER A 11 -12.25 -8.28 -13.06
CA SER A 11 -11.90 -6.88 -12.80
C SER A 11 -12.36 -6.45 -11.41
N LEU A 12 -11.44 -5.90 -10.63
CA LEU A 12 -11.70 -5.29 -9.33
C LEU A 12 -11.56 -3.77 -9.46
N SER A 13 -12.64 -3.03 -9.23
CA SER A 13 -12.62 -1.56 -9.31
C SER A 13 -11.85 -0.90 -8.15
N SER A 14 -11.68 -1.60 -7.03
CA SER A 14 -10.89 -1.14 -5.88
C SER A 14 -10.42 -2.33 -5.05
N ALA A 15 -9.19 -2.78 -5.30
CA ALA A 15 -8.59 -3.89 -4.55
C ALA A 15 -8.30 -3.50 -3.09
N GLN A 16 -8.67 -4.38 -2.17
CA GLN A 16 -8.45 -4.27 -0.73
C GLN A 16 -7.38 -5.27 -0.26
N LEU A 17 -6.87 -5.09 0.96
CA LEU A 17 -5.91 -6.05 1.55
C LEU A 17 -6.43 -7.49 1.59
N THR A 18 -7.74 -7.66 1.75
CA THR A 18 -8.42 -8.97 1.76
C THR A 18 -8.47 -9.64 0.39
N ASP A 19 -8.21 -8.90 -0.69
CA ASP A 19 -8.22 -9.44 -2.05
C ASP A 19 -6.86 -10.05 -2.43
N ALA A 20 -5.83 -9.86 -1.60
CA ALA A 20 -4.53 -10.49 -1.79
C ALA A 20 -4.65 -12.02 -1.71
N GLY A 21 -3.96 -12.71 -2.62
CA GLY A 21 -4.03 -14.17 -2.70
C GLY A 21 -3.69 -14.71 -4.07
N ASN A 22 -3.83 -16.02 -4.23
CA ASN A 22 -3.55 -16.72 -5.47
C ASN A 22 -4.83 -16.88 -6.29
N TYR A 23 -4.75 -16.53 -7.57
CA TYR A 23 -5.83 -16.63 -8.53
C TYR A 23 -5.46 -17.62 -9.64
N THR A 24 -6.44 -18.43 -10.03
CA THR A 24 -6.33 -19.39 -11.13
C THR A 24 -7.59 -19.31 -11.98
N CYS A 25 -7.45 -19.45 -13.29
CA CYS A 25 -8.58 -19.65 -14.19
C CYS A 25 -8.90 -21.15 -14.25
N VAL A 26 -10.19 -21.49 -14.18
CA VAL A 26 -10.67 -22.87 -14.31
C VAL A 26 -11.63 -22.91 -15.48
N VAL A 27 -11.31 -23.74 -16.48
CA VAL A 27 -12.19 -24.01 -17.62
C VAL A 27 -12.80 -25.39 -17.40
N THR A 28 -14.12 -25.52 -17.55
CA THR A 28 -14.83 -26.79 -17.32
C THR A 28 -15.77 -27.06 -18.50
N ASN A 29 -15.84 -28.31 -18.93
CA ASN A 29 -16.81 -28.79 -19.90
C ASN A 29 -17.48 -30.07 -19.38
N ALA A 30 -18.35 -30.68 -20.20
CA ALA A 30 -19.06 -31.92 -19.84
C ALA A 30 -18.14 -33.14 -19.61
N TYR A 31 -16.88 -33.05 -20.00
CA TYR A 31 -15.90 -34.15 -19.98
C TYR A 31 -14.75 -33.94 -18.99
N GLY A 32 -14.68 -32.79 -18.31
CA GLY A 32 -13.62 -32.51 -17.34
C GLY A 32 -13.36 -31.02 -17.14
N TYR A 33 -12.21 -30.72 -16.57
CA TYR A 33 -11.74 -29.35 -16.34
C TYR A 33 -10.23 -29.24 -16.55
N ASP A 34 -9.78 -28.03 -16.85
CA ASP A 34 -8.38 -27.65 -16.87
C ASP A 34 -8.18 -26.38 -16.03
N VAL A 35 -6.99 -26.21 -15.47
CA VAL A 35 -6.66 -25.12 -14.54
C VAL A 35 -5.40 -24.42 -15.01
N SER A 36 -5.42 -23.09 -15.05
CA SER A 36 -4.25 -22.30 -15.39
C SER A 36 -3.15 -22.38 -14.33
N ASP A 37 -1.97 -21.88 -14.66
CA ASP A 37 -0.97 -21.57 -13.65
C ASP A 37 -1.51 -20.51 -12.65
N SER A 38 -0.95 -20.52 -11.44
CA SER A 38 -1.40 -19.65 -10.35
C SER A 38 -0.68 -18.30 -10.40
N ILE A 39 -1.44 -17.20 -10.35
CA ILE A 39 -0.88 -15.85 -10.21
C ILE A 39 -1.18 -15.27 -8.83
N ALA A 40 -0.16 -14.68 -8.20
CA ALA A 40 -0.30 -14.01 -6.90
C ALA A 40 -0.69 -12.54 -7.08
N LEU A 41 -1.82 -12.13 -6.49
CA LEU A 41 -2.18 -10.74 -6.29
C LEU A 41 -1.61 -10.28 -4.94
N ILE A 42 -0.70 -9.32 -4.98
CA ILE A 42 -0.13 -8.68 -3.80
C ILE A 42 -0.75 -7.29 -3.67
N VAL A 43 -1.44 -7.03 -2.56
CA VAL A 43 -1.97 -5.72 -2.22
C VAL A 43 -1.18 -5.19 -1.03
N ASN A 44 -0.54 -4.04 -1.19
CA ASN A 44 0.26 -3.42 -0.13
C ASN A 44 -0.61 -2.45 0.68
N PRO A 45 -0.47 -2.41 2.02
CA PRO A 45 -1.18 -1.45 2.84
C PRO A 45 -0.73 -0.03 2.51
N VAL A 46 -1.66 0.93 2.59
CA VAL A 46 -1.32 2.35 2.52
C VAL A 46 -0.36 2.69 3.67
N PRO A 47 0.74 3.41 3.44
CA PRO A 47 1.65 3.80 4.51
C PRO A 47 0.94 4.77 5.47
N ILE A 48 1.09 4.52 6.77
CA ILE A 48 0.67 5.41 7.83
C ILE A 48 1.91 6.15 8.32
N VAL A 49 1.84 7.48 8.31
CA VAL A 49 2.91 8.37 8.75
C VAL A 49 2.49 9.03 10.05
N SER A 50 3.34 8.95 11.07
CA SER A 50 3.18 9.70 12.32
C SER A 50 4.44 10.49 12.64
N VAL A 51 4.23 11.72 13.10
CA VAL A 51 5.30 12.62 13.55
C VAL A 51 5.06 12.94 15.02
N VAL A 52 6.08 12.73 15.84
CA VAL A 52 6.09 13.08 17.26
C VAL A 52 7.29 13.96 17.56
N GLY A 53 7.20 14.83 18.56
CA GLY A 53 8.25 15.80 18.81
C GLY A 53 8.02 16.65 20.05
N THR A 54 9.00 17.49 20.34
CA THR A 54 8.95 18.49 21.41
C THR A 54 9.15 19.88 20.83
N ASN A 55 8.39 20.85 21.32
CA ASN A 55 8.61 22.25 20.97
C ASN A 55 9.93 22.76 21.55
N ILE A 56 10.53 23.75 20.88
CA ILE A 56 11.64 24.50 21.46
C ILE A 56 11.22 25.14 22.77
N THR A 57 12.11 25.16 23.76
CA THR A 57 11.77 25.70 25.09
C THR A 57 11.66 27.23 25.09
N CYS A 58 12.41 27.90 24.22
CA CYS A 58 12.37 29.35 24.03
C CYS A 58 12.87 29.74 22.64
N ASN A 59 12.51 30.94 22.20
CA ASN A 59 12.99 31.50 20.93
C ASN A 59 14.52 31.55 20.87
N GLY A 60 15.08 31.04 19.78
CA GLY A 60 16.53 31.01 19.54
C GLY A 60 17.26 29.79 20.10
N LEU A 61 16.55 28.87 20.76
CA LEU A 61 17.09 27.59 21.19
C LEU A 61 16.85 26.50 20.12
N CYS A 62 17.73 25.50 20.11
CA CYS A 62 17.71 24.38 19.17
C CYS A 62 17.45 23.04 19.89
N ASP A 63 16.54 23.04 20.87
CA ASP A 63 16.21 21.88 21.72
C ASP A 63 14.86 21.23 21.37
N GLY A 64 14.21 21.71 20.31
CA GLY A 64 13.04 21.06 19.73
C GLY A 64 13.42 19.79 18.97
N THR A 65 12.49 18.85 18.89
CA THR A 65 12.70 17.57 18.20
C THR A 65 11.50 17.24 17.32
N ALA A 66 11.76 16.52 16.23
CA ALA A 66 10.73 15.89 15.41
C ALA A 66 11.25 14.52 14.97
N THR A 67 10.43 13.48 15.16
CA THR A 67 10.73 12.11 14.79
C THR A 67 9.56 11.58 13.97
N LEU A 68 9.86 11.06 12.77
CA LEU A 68 8.88 10.49 11.86
C LEU A 68 8.99 8.97 11.88
N THR A 69 7.85 8.31 11.98
CA THR A 69 7.72 6.85 11.87
C THR A 69 6.73 6.51 10.78
N VAL A 70 7.11 5.59 9.88
CA VAL A 70 6.24 5.05 8.82
C VAL A 70 5.95 3.58 9.13
N THR A 71 4.69 3.20 9.00
CA THR A 71 4.24 1.79 9.09
C THR A 71 3.37 1.45 7.89
N GLY A 72 3.27 0.16 7.53
CA GLY A 72 2.61 -0.25 6.27
C GLY A 72 3.48 0.09 5.06
N GLY A 73 2.86 0.28 3.88
CA GLY A 73 3.53 0.66 2.64
C GLY A 73 4.46 -0.39 2.03
N THR A 74 5.11 -0.01 0.92
CA THR A 74 6.20 -0.78 0.30
C THR A 74 7.45 0.08 0.29
N ALA A 75 8.49 -0.39 0.97
CA ALA A 75 9.80 0.24 0.99
C ALA A 75 10.48 0.14 -0.40
N PRO A 76 11.43 1.03 -0.72
CA PRO A 76 12.05 2.06 0.13
C PRO A 76 11.22 3.36 0.26
N TYR A 77 11.40 4.07 1.38
CA TYR A 77 10.79 5.38 1.63
C TYR A 77 11.77 6.53 1.35
N SER A 78 11.26 7.58 0.72
CA SER A 78 11.95 8.86 0.57
C SER A 78 11.29 9.88 1.49
N TYR A 79 12.11 10.58 2.29
CA TYR A 79 11.65 11.59 3.24
C TYR A 79 12.06 12.98 2.78
N MET A 80 11.14 13.93 2.91
CA MET A 80 11.42 15.35 2.69
C MET A 80 10.93 16.12 3.92
N TRP A 81 11.86 16.75 4.62
CA TRP A 81 11.55 17.59 5.77
C TRP A 81 11.49 19.05 5.35
N SER A 82 10.54 19.79 5.91
CA SER A 82 10.45 21.24 5.73
C SER A 82 10.07 21.90 7.06
N ASN A 83 10.51 23.13 7.24
CA ASN A 83 10.15 23.96 8.40
C ASN A 83 8.81 24.70 8.21
N ALA A 84 8.06 24.38 7.14
CA ALA A 84 6.86 25.10 6.70
C ALA A 84 7.06 26.63 6.53
N ALA A 85 8.30 27.14 6.54
CA ALA A 85 8.60 28.50 6.13
C ALA A 85 8.41 28.58 4.62
N ILE A 86 7.87 29.70 4.15
CA ILE A 86 7.68 29.95 2.73
C ILE A 86 9.06 30.16 2.10
N GLY A 87 9.73 29.06 1.72
CA GLY A 87 11.04 29.07 1.08
C GLY A 87 12.07 28.15 1.75
N ASN A 88 12.41 27.09 1.01
CA ASN A 88 13.50 26.14 1.21
C ASN A 88 13.21 24.89 2.08
N PRO A 89 13.28 23.67 1.49
CA PRO A 89 13.39 22.45 2.27
C PRO A 89 14.72 22.44 3.06
N ILE A 90 14.71 21.77 4.21
CA ILE A 90 15.89 21.56 5.08
C ILE A 90 16.70 20.35 4.61
#